data_AF-A0A7H0GX72-F1
#
_entry.id   AF-A0A7H0GX72-F1
#
_cell.length_a   1.000
_cell.length_b   1.000
_cell.length_c   1.000
_cell.angle_alpha   90.00
_cell.angle_beta   90.00
_cell.angle_gamma   90.00
#
_symmetry.space_group_name_H-M   'P 1'
#
loop_
_entity.id
_entity.type
_entity.pdbx_description
1 polymer ?
#
loop_
_entity_poly.entity_id
_entity_poly.type
_entity_poly.pdbx_seq_one_letter_code
_entity_poly.pdbx_strand_id
1 'polypeptide(L)'
;MNRSFWLLRGLKFIFFATLFVAAAGFLTMSLWNWLVPVLFNGPAINFWQTLGLLILTRILFGGWGRGGHAGSWAQRREAWRQKMETRMAHLTPEEQEKFRQKMRSSCGPSWMRRKEAEEAATATPAQ
;
A
#
# COMPACT_ATOMS: atom_id res chain seq x y z
N MET A 1 20.58 1.82 -3.65
CA MET A 1 19.11 1.91 -3.41
C MET A 1 18.61 3.21 -4.05
N ASN A 2 17.96 3.12 -5.22
CA ASN A 2 17.69 4.28 -6.08
C ASN A 2 16.51 5.12 -5.57
N ARG A 3 16.83 6.22 -4.88
CA ARG A 3 15.85 7.18 -4.32
C ARG A 3 14.92 7.79 -5.37
N SER A 4 15.36 7.84 -6.64
CA SER A 4 14.55 8.35 -7.76
C SER A 4 13.26 7.56 -8.01
N PHE A 5 13.21 6.25 -7.73
CA PHE A 5 11.98 5.47 -7.88
C PHE A 5 10.92 5.82 -6.83
N TRP A 6 11.35 6.23 -5.63
CA TRP A 6 10.44 6.68 -4.57
C TRP A 6 9.95 8.09 -4.84
N LEU A 7 10.82 8.97 -5.36
CA LEU A 7 10.45 10.31 -5.78
C LEU A 7 9.51 10.31 -6.99
N LEU A 8 9.75 9.50 -8.03
CA LEU A 8 8.83 9.36 -9.16
C LEU A 8 7.47 8.83 -8.71
N ARG A 9 7.45 7.87 -7.78
CA ARG A 9 6.21 7.29 -7.26
C ARG A 9 5.42 8.28 -6.41
N GLY A 10 6.12 9.09 -5.60
CA GLY A 10 5.51 10.21 -4.87
C GLY A 10 4.98 11.31 -5.79
N LEU A 11 5.77 11.71 -6.79
CA LEU A 11 5.39 12.74 -7.77
C LEU A 11 4.16 12.33 -8.57
N LYS A 12 4.11 11.07 -9.04
CA LYS A 12 2.94 10.55 -9.76
C LYS A 12 1.69 10.53 -8.87
N PHE A 13 1.84 10.20 -7.59
CA PHE A 13 0.73 10.24 -6.64
C PHE A 13 0.21 11.66 -6.41
N ILE A 14 1.11 12.63 -6.22
CA ILE A 14 0.77 14.04 -6.08
C ILE A 14 0.05 14.55 -7.34
N PHE A 15 0.56 14.23 -8.52
CA PHE A 15 -0.05 14.61 -9.78
C PHE A 15 -1.49 14.08 -9.91
N PHE A 16 -1.71 12.80 -9.64
CA PHE A 16 -3.05 12.19 -9.66
C PHE A 16 -3.98 12.79 -8.59
N ALA A 17 -3.46 13.08 -7.40
CA ALA A 17 -4.24 13.72 -6.34
C ALA A 17 -4.66 15.14 -6.74
N THR A 18 -3.75 15.94 -7.29
CA THR A 18 -4.05 17.29 -7.79
C THR A 18 -5.07 17.24 -8.93
N LEU A 19 -4.92 16.31 -9.88
CA LEU A 19 -5.89 16.09 -10.96
C LEU A 19 -7.28 15.76 -10.44
N PHE A 20 -7.37 14.87 -9.45
CA PHE A 20 -8.64 14.49 -8.85
C PHE A 20 -9.32 15.66 -8.13
N VAL A 21 -8.55 16.46 -7.38
CA VAL A 21 -9.07 17.66 -6.71
C VAL A 21 -9.51 18.72 -7.73
N ALA A 22 -8.74 18.93 -8.78
CA ALA A 22 -9.10 19.86 -9.85
C ALA A 22 -10.38 19.42 -10.58
N ALA A 23 -10.50 18.13 -10.90
CA ALA A 23 -11.69 17.57 -11.54
C ALA A 23 -12.93 17.70 -10.64
N ALA A 24 -12.80 17.36 -9.34
CA ALA A 24 -13.88 17.53 -8.38
C ALA A 24 -14.29 19.00 -8.25
N GLY A 25 -13.33 19.91 -8.15
CA GLY A 25 -13.58 21.36 -8.08
C GLY A 25 -14.28 21.90 -9.32
N PHE A 26 -13.85 21.46 -10.50
CA PHE A 26 -14.48 21.86 -11.75
C PHE A 26 -15.91 21.33 -11.88
N LEU A 27 -16.15 20.08 -11.46
CA LEU A 27 -17.47 19.47 -11.47
C LEU A 27 -18.41 20.19 -10.51
N THR A 28 -17.97 20.44 -9.28
CA THR A 28 -18.74 21.19 -8.27
C THR A 28 -19.05 22.61 -8.75
N MET A 29 -18.08 23.31 -9.34
CA MET A 29 -18.28 24.66 -9.86
C MET A 29 -19.31 24.68 -11.01
N SER A 30 -19.16 23.78 -11.99
CA SER A 30 -20.08 23.70 -13.13
C SER A 30 -21.49 23.35 -12.68
N LEU A 31 -21.63 22.36 -11.78
CA LEU A 31 -22.93 21.95 -11.28
C LEU A 31 -23.60 23.08 -10.48
N TRP A 32 -22.83 23.78 -9.63
CA TRP A 32 -23.37 24.87 -8.82
C TRP A 32 -23.82 26.06 -9.66
N ASN A 33 -22.99 26.48 -10.63
CA ASN A 33 -23.33 27.61 -11.51
C ASN A 33 -24.55 27.33 -12.40
N TRP A 34 -24.90 26.06 -12.61
CA TRP A 34 -26.13 25.67 -13.29
C TRP A 34 -27.33 25.54 -12.37
N LEU A 35 -27.18 25.00 -11.15
CA LEU A 35 -28.31 24.76 -10.25
C LEU A 35 -28.72 25.98 -9.43
N VAL A 36 -27.76 26.65 -8.78
CA VAL A 36 -28.06 27.63 -7.72
C VAL A 36 -28.52 28.98 -8.27
N PRO A 37 -27.92 29.53 -9.35
CA PRO A 37 -28.44 30.74 -9.97
C PRO A 37 -29.85 30.53 -10.55
N VAL A 38 -30.10 29.35 -11.14
CA VAL A 38 -31.38 29.04 -11.81
C VAL A 38 -32.50 28.75 -10.81
N LEU A 39 -32.22 28.02 -9.72
CA LEU A 39 -33.25 27.63 -8.75
C LEU A 39 -33.44 28.63 -7.61
N PHE A 40 -32.39 29.35 -7.21
CA PHE A 40 -32.40 30.17 -6.00
C PHE A 40 -32.05 31.64 -6.22
N ASN A 41 -31.77 32.09 -7.47
CA ASN A 41 -31.17 33.41 -7.74
C ASN A 41 -29.93 33.69 -6.86
N GLY A 42 -29.24 32.63 -6.43
CA GLY A 42 -28.08 32.73 -5.56
C GLY A 42 -26.83 33.20 -6.31
N PRO A 43 -25.83 33.75 -5.61
CA PRO A 43 -24.60 34.19 -6.24
C PRO A 43 -23.84 33.01 -6.87
N ALA A 44 -23.35 33.22 -8.09
CA ALA A 44 -22.45 32.28 -8.76
C ALA A 44 -21.14 32.18 -7.97
N ILE A 45 -20.66 30.95 -7.74
CA ILE A 45 -19.36 30.74 -7.08
C ILE A 45 -18.25 30.67 -8.12
N ASN A 46 -17.17 31.39 -7.83
CA ASN A 46 -15.94 31.33 -8.63
C ASN A 46 -15.12 30.07 -8.31
N PHE A 47 -14.18 29.75 -9.20
CA PHE A 47 -13.27 28.61 -9.05
C PHE A 47 -12.57 28.61 -7.68
N TRP A 48 -12.08 29.78 -7.24
CA TRP A 48 -11.43 29.94 -5.93
C TRP A 48 -12.35 29.69 -4.74
N GLN A 49 -13.64 30.04 -4.82
CA GLN A 49 -14.60 29.74 -3.76
C GLN A 49 -14.93 28.26 -3.72
N THR A 50 -15.09 27.63 -4.88
CA THR A 50 -15.29 26.17 -4.97
C THR A 50 -14.08 25.41 -4.43
N LEU A 51 -12.86 25.85 -4.79
CA LEU A 51 -11.62 25.29 -4.28
C LEU A 51 -11.50 25.48 -2.77
N GLY A 52 -11.84 26.67 -2.26
CA GLY A 52 -11.88 26.96 -0.83
C GLY A 52 -12.87 26.07 -0.07
N LEU A 53 -14.07 25.84 -0.62
CA LEU A 53 -15.07 24.94 -0.05
C LEU A 53 -14.60 23.47 -0.05
N LEU A 54 -13.96 23.04 -1.13
CA LEU A 54 -13.35 21.71 -1.21
C LEU A 54 -12.21 21.54 -0.23
N ILE A 55 -11.34 22.53 -0.07
CA ILE A 55 -10.27 22.51 0.93
C ILE A 55 -10.87 22.47 2.34
N LEU A 56 -11.86 23.30 2.61
CA LEU A 56 -12.52 23.36 3.90
C LEU A 56 -13.20 22.02 4.26
N THR A 57 -14.00 21.46 3.36
CA THR A 57 -14.59 20.12 3.55
C THR A 57 -13.52 19.03 3.64
N ARG A 58 -12.42 19.13 2.88
CA ARG A 58 -11.32 18.17 2.96
C ARG A 58 -10.54 18.27 4.27
N ILE A 59 -10.46 19.44 4.87
CA ILE A 59 -9.86 19.66 6.19
C ILE A 59 -10.81 19.20 7.30
N LEU A 60 -12.10 19.54 7.23
CA LEU A 60 -13.10 19.12 8.23
C LEU A 60 -13.35 17.60 8.19
N PHE A 61 -13.67 17.04 7.02
CA PHE A 61 -14.02 15.63 6.88
C PHE A 61 -12.81 14.72 6.65
N GLY A 62 -11.71 15.26 6.12
CA GLY A 62 -10.52 14.49 5.78
C GLY A 62 -9.30 14.78 6.65
N GLY A 63 -9.40 15.67 7.65
CA GLY A 63 -8.37 15.95 8.65
C GLY A 63 -8.39 15.01 9.86
N TRP A 64 -9.46 14.20 10.03
CA TRP A 64 -9.61 13.36 11.23
C TRP A 64 -9.88 11.87 10.97
N GLY A 65 -9.83 11.42 9.72
CA GLY A 65 -10.23 10.05 9.36
C GLY A 65 -9.32 9.39 8.35
N ARG A 66 -8.35 8.62 8.83
CA ARG A 66 -7.97 7.33 8.20
C ARG A 66 -7.36 7.39 6.79
N GLY A 67 -6.37 8.26 6.57
CA GLY A 67 -5.53 8.28 5.37
C GLY A 67 -4.06 8.01 5.68
N GLY A 68 -3.66 6.74 5.84
CA GLY A 68 -2.27 6.42 6.14
C GLY A 68 -1.95 4.93 6.29
N HIS A 69 -2.28 4.10 5.30
CA HIS A 69 -1.86 2.69 5.20
C HIS A 69 -0.33 2.47 5.06
N ALA A 70 0.50 3.45 5.42
CA ALA A 70 1.95 3.31 5.48
C ALA A 70 2.44 2.78 6.85
N GLY A 71 1.77 3.14 7.96
CA GLY A 71 2.12 2.65 9.30
C GLY A 71 1.62 1.23 9.61
N SER A 72 0.47 0.86 9.04
CA SER A 72 -0.16 -0.45 9.31
C SER A 72 0.64 -1.64 8.74
N TRP A 73 1.37 -1.45 7.63
CA TRP A 73 2.13 -2.56 7.04
C TRP A 73 3.37 -2.92 7.87
N ALA A 74 4.05 -1.90 8.43
CA ALA A 74 5.17 -2.10 9.35
C ALA A 74 4.71 -2.76 10.65
N GLN A 75 3.64 -2.24 11.27
CA GLN A 75 3.07 -2.83 12.49
C GLN A 75 2.52 -4.25 12.26
N ARG A 76 1.90 -4.52 11.11
CA ARG A 76 1.40 -5.88 10.76
C ARG A 76 2.57 -6.85 10.53
N ARG A 77 3.70 -6.37 10.00
CA ARG A 77 4.92 -7.18 9.82
C ARG A 77 5.57 -7.51 11.16
N GLU A 78 5.64 -6.55 12.08
CA GLU A 78 6.14 -6.76 13.43
C GLU A 78 5.24 -7.73 14.22
N ALA A 79 3.93 -7.54 14.17
CA ALA A 79 2.97 -8.44 14.80
C ALA A 79 3.04 -9.88 14.23
N TRP A 80 3.31 -10.01 12.92
CA TRP A 80 3.50 -11.33 12.29
C TRP A 80 4.84 -11.97 12.68
N ARG A 81 5.92 -11.17 12.78
CA ARG A 81 7.23 -11.63 13.28
C ARG A 81 7.14 -12.14 14.71
N GLN A 82 6.51 -11.39 15.60
CA GLN A 82 6.32 -11.82 17.00
C GLN A 82 5.52 -13.12 17.08
N LYS A 83 4.45 -13.26 16.29
CA LYS A 83 3.67 -14.51 16.24
C LYS A 83 4.48 -15.71 15.73
N MET A 84 5.40 -15.49 14.79
CA MET A 84 6.30 -16.53 14.29
C MET A 84 7.35 -16.91 15.34
N GLU A 85 7.94 -15.94 16.03
CA GLU A 85 8.94 -16.17 17.09
C GLU A 85 8.33 -16.93 18.27
N THR A 86 7.13 -16.56 18.75
CA THR A 86 6.45 -17.30 19.81
C THR A 86 6.14 -18.75 19.40
N ARG A 87 5.75 -18.97 18.14
CA ARG A 87 5.53 -20.33 17.62
C ARG A 87 6.82 -21.14 17.56
N MET A 88 7.94 -20.53 17.15
CA MET A 88 9.24 -21.19 17.10
C MET A 88 9.81 -21.51 18.49
N ALA A 89 9.57 -20.66 19.49
CA ALA A 89 10.03 -20.87 20.86
C ALA A 89 9.33 -22.04 21.57
N HIS A 90 8.10 -22.37 21.16
CA HIS A 90 7.34 -23.51 21.72
C HIS A 90 7.64 -24.86 21.04
N LEU A 91 8.44 -24.88 19.97
CA LEU A 91 8.80 -26.11 19.26
C LEU A 91 10.09 -26.69 19.83
N THR A 92 10.08 -28.00 20.08
CA THR A 92 11.24 -28.81 20.47
C THR A 92 12.32 -28.77 19.38
N PRO A 93 13.61 -28.98 19.73
CA PRO A 93 14.71 -28.86 18.77
C PRO A 93 14.55 -29.74 17.52
N GLU A 94 14.01 -30.95 17.67
CA GLU A 94 13.76 -31.85 16.54
C GLU A 94 12.65 -31.37 15.59
N GLU A 95 11.58 -30.77 16.10
CA GLU A 95 10.50 -30.25 15.26
C GLU A 95 10.89 -28.94 14.56
N GLN A 96 11.76 -28.15 15.20
CA GLN A 96 12.31 -26.92 14.62
C GLN A 96 13.12 -27.19 13.35
N GLU A 97 13.89 -28.30 13.30
CA GLU A 97 14.69 -28.67 12.14
C GLU A 97 13.82 -29.10 10.96
N LYS A 98 12.82 -29.95 11.20
CA LYS A 98 11.85 -30.36 10.17
C LYS A 98 11.04 -29.16 9.64
N PHE A 99 10.67 -28.23 10.52
CA PHE A 99 10.00 -26.99 10.13
C PHE A 99 10.95 -26.07 9.33
N ARG A 100 12.22 -25.93 9.74
CA ARG A 100 13.23 -25.15 8.99
C ARG A 100 13.48 -25.73 7.60
N GLN A 101 13.55 -27.06 7.47
CA GLN A 101 13.68 -27.75 6.19
C GLN A 101 12.46 -27.51 5.29
N LYS A 102 11.23 -27.70 5.81
CA LYS A 102 10.00 -27.41 5.03
C LYS A 102 9.88 -25.93 4.64
N MET A 103 10.33 -25.03 5.51
CA MET A 103 10.29 -23.60 5.23
C MET A 103 11.35 -23.20 4.20
N ARG A 104 12.55 -23.81 4.23
CA ARG A 104 13.58 -23.65 3.19
C ARG A 104 13.14 -24.22 1.86
N SER A 105 12.49 -25.39 1.84
CA SER A 105 12.03 -25.99 0.58
C SER A 105 10.88 -25.22 -0.05
N SER A 106 9.96 -24.67 0.76
CA SER A 106 8.77 -23.96 0.26
C SER A 106 9.01 -22.48 -0.02
N CYS A 107 9.73 -21.76 0.86
CA CYS A 107 9.96 -20.31 0.77
C CYS A 107 11.42 -19.92 0.43
N GLY A 108 12.31 -20.89 0.22
CA GLY A 108 13.68 -20.62 -0.22
C GLY A 108 13.72 -20.06 -1.65
N PRO A 109 14.68 -19.17 -1.97
CA PRO A 109 14.82 -18.66 -3.31
C PRO A 109 15.07 -19.81 -4.31
N SER A 110 14.45 -19.74 -5.49
CA SER A 110 14.34 -20.86 -6.45
C SER A 110 15.69 -21.49 -6.86
N TRP A 111 16.79 -20.76 -6.74
CA TRP A 111 18.14 -21.22 -7.04
C TRP A 111 18.73 -22.15 -5.97
N MET A 112 18.29 -22.08 -4.71
CA MET A 112 18.69 -23.04 -3.66
C MET A 112 18.04 -24.41 -3.87
N ARG A 113 16.76 -24.43 -4.25
CA ARG A 113 16.01 -25.67 -4.55
C ARG A 113 16.64 -26.45 -5.71
N ARG A 114 17.24 -25.74 -6.68
CA ARG A 114 17.95 -26.34 -7.81
C ARG A 114 19.23 -27.03 -7.36
N LYS A 115 20.01 -26.42 -6.45
CA LYS A 115 21.25 -27.02 -5.93
C LYS A 115 21.00 -28.36 -5.22
N GLU A 116 19.95 -28.46 -4.42
CA GLU A 116 19.60 -29.71 -3.72
C GLU A 116 19.19 -30.83 -4.71
N ALA A 117 18.48 -30.47 -5.79
CA ALA A 117 18.13 -31.43 -6.84
C ALA A 117 19.35 -31.87 -7.66
N GLU A 118 20.34 -30.98 -7.85
CA GLU A 118 21.58 -31.27 -8.58
C GLU A 118 22.57 -32.11 -7.74
N GLU A 119 22.65 -31.86 -6.43
CA GLU A 119 23.39 -32.73 -5.48
C GLU A 119 22.72 -34.10 -5.33
N ALA A 120 21.39 -34.18 -5.31
CA ALA A 120 20.68 -35.46 -5.28
C ALA A 120 20.84 -36.26 -6.59
N ALA A 121 20.90 -35.57 -7.74
CA ALA A 121 21.12 -36.19 -9.04
C ALA A 121 22.57 -36.69 -9.22
N THR A 122 23.55 -36.01 -8.63
CA THR A 122 24.97 -36.42 -8.70
C THR A 122 25.36 -37.44 -7.62
N ALA A 123 24.60 -37.56 -6.53
CA ALA A 123 24.78 -38.57 -5.49
C ALA A 123 24.13 -39.93 -5.79
N THR A 124 23.51 -40.12 -6.96
CA THR A 124 23.06 -41.44 -7.44
C THR A 124 24.04 -41.95 -8.50
N PRO A 125 25.16 -42.58 -8.12
CA PRO A 125 25.97 -43.31 -9.08
C PRO A 125 25.26 -44.62 -9.44
N ALA A 126 25.08 -44.84 -10.74
CA ALA A 126 24.99 -46.12 -11.42
C ALA A 126 24.09 -47.23 -10.81
N GLN A 127 23.00 -47.52 -11.52
CA GLN A 127 22.76 -48.91 -11.92
C GLN A 127 23.30 -49.08 -13.33
#